data_AF-A0A2D7LZH9-F1
#
_entry.id   AF-A0A2D7LZH9-F1
#
_cell.length_a   1.000
_cell.length_b   1.000
_cell.length_c   1.000
_cell.angle_alpha   90.00
_cell.angle_beta   90.00
_cell.angle_gamma   90.00
#
_symmetry.space_group_name_H-M   'P 1'
#
loop_
_entity.id
_entity.type
_entity.pdbx_description
1 polymer ?
#
loop_
_entity_poly.entity_id
_entity_poly.type
_entity_poly.pdbx_seq_one_letter_code
_entity_poly.pdbx_strand_id
1 'polypeptide(L)'
;MNLWTVSVVILLFQIPDTEPAKTFTVSSDTYNLTTRSREVTNTYGREQLILYSVYKNGDFLHPSKQDAGRFFSCPFDRTVEIKNIFSEERQIGWMLVGGGICGNTFSYRIELIIPRTSEHYPEYHHFTFISKVIPNLIPTEKGAKICFFEQNWGGGGTATSFYVPKKLEIDVTGGRAEIRKGDVFENLDYFECESGKPGSGTKTFLGPFVAGLEAVNPDLMRDALQYYNEDDRDWYDVHFKDGSLEGMKSLVTKVEALRSLHEEVKNVVDWDLGPQPE
;
A
#
# COMPACT_ATOMS: atom_id res chain seq x y z
N MET A 1 -7.61 -47.06 49.86
CA MET A 1 -7.07 -45.70 49.69
C MET A 1 -7.21 -45.33 48.21
N ASN A 2 -8.06 -44.36 47.92
CA ASN A 2 -8.36 -43.85 46.59
C ASN A 2 -7.28 -42.84 46.17
N LEU A 3 -6.71 -43.00 44.98
CA LEU A 3 -6.02 -41.94 44.26
C LEU A 3 -6.50 -41.99 42.81
N TRP A 4 -7.52 -41.19 42.52
CA TRP A 4 -7.92 -40.86 41.16
C TRP A 4 -6.96 -39.82 40.62
N THR A 5 -6.20 -40.18 39.59
CA THR A 5 -5.40 -39.22 38.83
C THR A 5 -6.32 -38.54 37.82
N VAL A 6 -6.62 -37.26 38.04
CA VAL A 6 -7.33 -36.43 37.06
C VAL A 6 -6.30 -35.94 36.05
N SER A 7 -6.30 -36.51 34.85
CA SER A 7 -5.58 -35.95 33.71
C SER A 7 -6.38 -34.78 33.15
N VAL A 8 -5.91 -33.56 33.37
CA VAL A 8 -6.39 -32.38 32.67
C VAL A 8 -5.79 -32.40 31.26
N VAL A 9 -6.60 -32.77 30.27
CA VAL A 9 -6.27 -32.56 28.87
C VAL A 9 -6.58 -31.10 28.54
N ILE A 10 -5.55 -30.28 28.44
CA ILE A 10 -5.67 -28.94 27.86
C ILE A 10 -5.80 -29.14 26.35
N LEU A 11 -7.04 -29.11 25.85
CA LEU A 11 -7.34 -28.96 24.43
C LEU A 11 -6.92 -27.54 24.03
N LEU A 12 -5.71 -27.41 23.51
CA LEU A 12 -5.30 -26.25 22.73
C LEU A 12 -6.17 -26.24 21.47
N PHE A 13 -7.15 -25.34 21.44
CA PHE A 13 -7.86 -25.01 20.21
C PHE A 13 -6.82 -24.45 19.23
N GLN A 14 -6.47 -25.26 18.22
CA GLN A 14 -5.89 -24.73 17.01
C GLN A 14 -6.91 -23.78 16.40
N ILE A 15 -6.56 -22.49 16.34
CA ILE A 15 -7.27 -21.55 15.47
C ILE A 15 -7.07 -22.11 14.06
N PRO A 16 -8.13 -22.51 13.33
CA PRO A 16 -7.95 -22.95 11.96
C PRO A 16 -7.38 -21.77 11.17
N ASP A 17 -6.36 -22.02 10.35
CA ASP A 17 -6.02 -21.16 9.22
C ASP A 17 -7.28 -21.05 8.35
N THR A 18 -8.13 -20.09 8.66
CA THR A 18 -9.30 -19.79 7.84
C THR A 18 -8.76 -19.27 6.53
N GLU A 19 -8.92 -20.04 5.45
CA GLU A 19 -8.73 -19.49 4.12
C GLU A 19 -9.52 -18.18 4.03
N PRO A 20 -8.90 -17.11 3.52
CA PRO A 20 -9.55 -15.81 3.42
C PRO A 20 -10.85 -15.96 2.63
N ALA A 21 -11.96 -15.48 3.22
CA ALA A 21 -13.26 -15.61 2.60
C ALA A 21 -13.29 -14.84 1.27
N LYS A 22 -13.24 -15.58 0.15
CA LYS A 22 -13.43 -15.04 -1.21
C LYS A 22 -14.84 -14.51 -1.46
N THR A 23 -15.71 -14.57 -0.46
CA THR A 23 -17.09 -14.12 -0.51
C THR A 23 -17.41 -13.33 0.75
N PHE A 24 -18.13 -12.21 0.62
CA PHE A 24 -18.66 -11.44 1.74
C PHE A 24 -20.00 -10.82 1.40
N THR A 25 -20.78 -10.45 2.42
CA THR A 25 -22.11 -9.85 2.25
C THR A 25 -22.12 -8.44 2.81
N VAL A 26 -22.77 -7.52 2.09
CA VAL A 26 -23.02 -6.15 2.51
C VAL A 26 -24.51 -5.87 2.35
N SER A 27 -25.20 -5.62 3.46
CA SER A 27 -26.66 -5.55 3.48
C SER A 27 -27.28 -6.85 2.93
N SER A 28 -27.95 -6.81 1.77
CA SER A 28 -28.50 -7.97 1.08
C SER A 28 -27.61 -8.50 -0.06
N ASP A 29 -26.55 -7.78 -0.42
CA ASP A 29 -25.72 -8.09 -1.58
C ASP A 29 -24.55 -8.99 -1.20
N THR A 30 -24.37 -10.08 -1.94
CA THR A 30 -23.24 -11.01 -1.80
C THR A 30 -22.21 -10.76 -2.88
N TYR A 31 -20.98 -10.47 -2.47
CA TYR A 31 -19.84 -10.24 -3.34
C TYR A 31 -18.92 -11.46 -3.35
N ASN A 32 -18.44 -11.87 -4.52
CA ASN A 32 -17.53 -13.01 -4.68
C ASN A 32 -16.35 -12.66 -5.60
N LEU A 33 -15.14 -13.02 -5.17
CA LEU A 33 -13.92 -12.99 -5.97
C LEU A 33 -13.54 -14.41 -6.42
N THR A 34 -13.57 -14.63 -7.72
CA THR A 34 -13.03 -15.87 -8.31
C THR A 34 -11.65 -15.61 -8.89
N THR A 35 -10.74 -16.57 -8.71
CA THR A 35 -9.37 -16.47 -9.22
C THR A 35 -8.95 -17.76 -9.93
N ARG A 36 -8.13 -17.62 -10.98
CA ARG A 36 -7.47 -18.73 -11.68
C ARG A 36 -6.02 -18.33 -11.96
N SER A 37 -5.09 -19.25 -11.76
CA SER A 37 -3.67 -18.99 -11.97
C SER A 37 -3.14 -19.85 -13.12
N ARG A 38 -2.24 -19.28 -13.94
CA ARG A 38 -1.45 -20.01 -14.94
C ARG A 38 -0.08 -19.36 -15.13
N GLU A 39 0.94 -20.17 -15.38
CA GLU A 39 2.25 -19.67 -15.82
C GLU A 39 2.12 -19.10 -17.24
N VAL A 40 2.74 -17.96 -17.48
CA VAL A 40 2.84 -17.33 -18.80
C VAL A 40 4.28 -16.92 -19.07
N THR A 41 4.63 -16.85 -20.35
CA THR A 41 5.92 -16.30 -20.80
C THR A 41 5.66 -15.01 -21.54
N ASN A 42 6.30 -13.93 -21.11
CA ASN A 42 6.28 -12.62 -21.78
C ASN A 42 7.69 -12.27 -22.30
N THR A 43 7.88 -11.04 -22.78
CA THR A 43 9.17 -10.55 -23.26
C THR A 43 10.26 -10.45 -22.19
N TYR A 44 9.86 -10.41 -20.90
CA TYR A 44 10.74 -10.27 -19.74
C TYR A 44 11.03 -11.59 -19.01
N GLY A 45 10.39 -12.68 -19.44
CA GLY A 45 10.61 -14.02 -18.89
C GLY A 45 9.32 -14.73 -18.53
N ARG A 46 9.41 -15.61 -17.51
CA ARG A 46 8.27 -16.34 -16.98
C ARG A 46 7.62 -15.55 -15.85
N GLU A 47 6.30 -15.55 -15.82
CA GLU A 47 5.49 -14.93 -14.77
C GLU A 47 4.32 -15.83 -14.40
N GLN A 48 3.81 -15.64 -13.20
CA GLN A 48 2.54 -16.23 -12.77
C GLN A 48 1.42 -15.23 -13.06
N LEU A 49 0.52 -15.54 -14.00
CA LEU A 49 -0.66 -14.73 -14.27
C LEU A 49 -1.85 -15.23 -13.43
N ILE A 50 -2.46 -14.32 -12.70
CA ILE A 50 -3.69 -14.51 -11.93
C ILE A 50 -4.79 -13.76 -12.66
N LEU A 51 -5.74 -14.51 -13.19
CA LEU A 51 -6.98 -13.99 -13.74
C LEU A 51 -8.01 -13.96 -12.61
N TYR A 52 -8.66 -12.82 -12.41
CA TYR A 52 -9.68 -12.66 -11.39
C TYR A 52 -10.96 -12.05 -11.96
N SER A 53 -12.08 -12.34 -11.31
CA SER A 53 -13.40 -11.83 -11.68
C SER A 53 -14.23 -11.62 -10.42
N VAL A 54 -14.93 -10.49 -10.37
CA VAL A 54 -15.76 -10.08 -9.24
C VAL A 54 -17.23 -10.21 -9.61
N TYR A 55 -18.02 -10.74 -8.69
CA TYR A 55 -19.46 -10.93 -8.87
C TYR A 55 -20.23 -10.28 -7.72
N LYS A 56 -21.43 -9.76 -8.02
CA LYS A 56 -22.43 -9.29 -7.07
C LYS A 56 -23.71 -10.08 -7.30
N ASN A 57 -24.18 -10.83 -6.31
CA ASN A 57 -25.38 -11.69 -6.39
C ASN A 57 -25.35 -12.67 -7.58
N GLY A 58 -24.16 -13.07 -8.04
CA GLY A 58 -23.97 -13.93 -9.21
C GLY A 58 -23.74 -13.17 -10.52
N ASP A 59 -24.02 -11.87 -10.58
CA ASP A 59 -23.79 -11.03 -11.75
C ASP A 59 -22.36 -10.51 -11.80
N PHE A 60 -21.74 -10.55 -12.97
CA PHE A 60 -20.37 -10.07 -13.18
C PHE A 60 -20.28 -8.55 -13.02
N LEU A 61 -19.35 -8.08 -12.19
CA LEU A 61 -19.02 -6.66 -12.09
C LEU A 61 -17.91 -6.32 -13.08
N HIS A 62 -18.11 -5.27 -13.86
CA HIS A 62 -17.10 -4.79 -14.79
C HIS A 62 -15.98 -4.04 -14.05
N PRO A 63 -14.70 -4.19 -14.44
CA PRO A 63 -13.68 -3.27 -13.95
C PRO A 63 -13.99 -1.84 -14.40
N SER A 64 -13.71 -0.88 -13.54
CA SER A 64 -13.76 0.56 -13.89
C SER A 64 -12.78 0.96 -15.01
N LYS A 65 -11.79 0.10 -15.34
CA LYS A 65 -10.83 0.26 -16.45
C LYS A 65 -10.90 -0.95 -17.40
N GLN A 66 -10.58 -0.79 -18.69
CA GLN A 66 -10.85 -1.79 -19.74
C GLN A 66 -10.09 -3.12 -19.60
N ASP A 67 -9.03 -3.18 -18.80
CA ASP A 67 -8.29 -4.41 -18.56
C ASP A 67 -8.99 -5.25 -17.50
N ALA A 68 -9.63 -6.35 -17.94
CA ALA A 68 -10.14 -7.39 -17.06
C ALA A 68 -9.12 -7.77 -15.97
N GLY A 69 -9.61 -8.31 -14.84
CA GLY A 69 -8.79 -8.61 -13.67
C GLY A 69 -7.58 -9.50 -13.96
N ARG A 70 -6.42 -8.87 -14.17
CA ARG A 70 -5.14 -9.50 -14.48
C ARG A 70 -4.11 -9.02 -13.48
N PHE A 71 -3.53 -9.96 -12.75
CA PHE A 71 -2.49 -9.69 -11.78
C PHE A 71 -1.29 -10.59 -12.09
N PHE A 72 -0.14 -9.98 -12.36
CA PHE A 72 1.09 -10.68 -12.68
C PHE A 72 1.97 -10.75 -11.43
N SER A 73 2.40 -11.96 -11.08
CA SER A 73 3.30 -12.23 -9.97
C SER A 73 4.59 -12.90 -10.47
N CYS A 74 5.62 -12.91 -9.63
CA CYS A 74 6.87 -13.60 -9.87
C CYS A 74 6.66 -15.08 -10.25
N PRO A 75 7.53 -15.62 -11.12
CA PRO A 75 7.52 -17.05 -11.40
C PRO A 75 7.76 -17.80 -10.08
N PHE A 76 7.06 -18.92 -9.90
CA PHE A 76 7.11 -19.79 -8.71
C PHE A 76 6.40 -19.27 -7.45
N ASP A 77 5.81 -18.08 -7.48
CA ASP A 77 4.84 -17.66 -6.48
C ASP A 77 3.51 -18.40 -6.71
N ARG A 78 3.45 -19.67 -6.32
CA ARG A 78 2.38 -20.60 -6.70
C ARG A 78 1.02 -20.21 -6.14
N THR A 79 0.98 -19.38 -5.10
CA THR A 79 -0.26 -18.93 -4.48
C THR A 79 -0.14 -17.46 -4.12
N VAL A 80 -0.70 -16.61 -4.98
CA VAL A 80 -1.02 -15.24 -4.61
C VAL A 80 -1.93 -15.28 -3.38
N GLU A 81 -1.49 -14.63 -2.32
CA GLU A 81 -2.27 -14.50 -1.10
C GLU A 81 -3.40 -13.51 -1.35
N ILE A 82 -4.60 -13.85 -0.87
CA ILE A 82 -5.76 -12.96 -0.94
C ILE A 82 -6.05 -12.51 0.49
N LYS A 83 -5.89 -11.23 0.80
CA LYS A 83 -6.27 -10.68 2.10
C LYS A 83 -7.61 -9.97 2.00
N ASN A 84 -8.45 -10.11 3.02
CA ASN A 84 -9.70 -9.36 3.10
C ASN A 84 -9.40 -7.94 3.57
N ILE A 85 -10.05 -6.95 2.95
CA ILE A 85 -9.97 -5.55 3.37
C ILE A 85 -11.23 -5.23 4.17
N PHE A 86 -11.04 -4.70 5.38
CA PHE A 86 -12.13 -4.36 6.29
C PHE A 86 -12.20 -2.86 6.55
N SER A 87 -13.42 -2.36 6.59
CA SER A 87 -13.81 -1.22 7.43
C SER A 87 -14.08 -1.70 8.85
N GLU A 88 -14.23 -0.79 9.80
CA GLU A 88 -14.55 -1.16 11.18
C GLU A 88 -15.82 -2.02 11.29
N GLU A 89 -16.78 -1.81 10.39
CA GLU A 89 -18.09 -2.49 10.44
C GLU A 89 -18.16 -3.77 9.59
N ARG A 90 -17.39 -3.84 8.49
CA ARG A 90 -17.58 -4.89 7.48
C ARG A 90 -16.39 -5.06 6.54
N GLN A 91 -16.34 -6.20 5.86
CA GLN A 91 -15.49 -6.38 4.69
C GLN A 91 -15.93 -5.44 3.56
N ILE A 92 -14.96 -4.82 2.90
CA ILE A 92 -15.15 -3.86 1.83
C ILE A 92 -14.47 -4.27 0.52
N GLY A 93 -13.61 -5.30 0.54
CA GLY A 93 -12.96 -5.79 -0.67
C GLY A 93 -11.86 -6.82 -0.40
N TRP A 94 -10.94 -6.94 -1.35
CA TRP A 94 -9.83 -7.88 -1.32
C TRP A 94 -8.51 -7.21 -1.73
N MET A 95 -7.41 -7.73 -1.22
CA MET A 95 -6.05 -7.39 -1.59
C MET A 95 -5.35 -8.64 -2.10
N LEU A 96 -4.96 -8.68 -3.37
CA LEU A 96 -4.07 -9.71 -3.89
C LEU A 96 -2.62 -9.32 -3.58
N VAL A 97 -1.86 -10.27 -3.06
CA VAL A 97 -0.44 -10.10 -2.71
C VAL A 97 0.37 -11.15 -3.44
N GLY A 98 1.29 -10.70 -4.28
CA GLY A 98 2.25 -11.57 -4.98
C GLY A 98 3.62 -10.91 -5.10
N GLY A 99 4.59 -11.59 -5.68
CA GLY A 99 5.89 -11.00 -6.02
C GLY A 99 5.82 -10.05 -7.21
N GLY A 100 6.33 -8.82 -7.06
CA GLY A 100 6.42 -7.82 -8.12
C GLY A 100 7.82 -7.69 -8.74
N ILE A 101 8.85 -7.60 -7.90
CA ILE A 101 10.25 -7.64 -8.34
C ILE A 101 10.86 -8.95 -7.89
N CYS A 102 11.30 -9.76 -8.84
CA CYS A 102 11.76 -11.12 -8.60
C CYS A 102 13.29 -11.12 -8.56
N GLY A 103 13.90 -11.19 -7.37
CA GLY A 103 15.36 -11.19 -7.22
C GLY A 103 15.84 -10.71 -5.86
N ASN A 104 17.11 -10.28 -5.79
CA ASN A 104 17.76 -9.85 -4.55
C ASN A 104 17.06 -8.68 -3.84
N THR A 105 16.32 -7.86 -4.59
CA THR A 105 15.51 -6.75 -4.06
C THR A 105 14.02 -7.07 -4.12
N PHE A 106 13.66 -8.27 -3.64
CA PHE A 106 12.27 -8.73 -3.65
C PHE A 106 11.30 -7.64 -3.18
N SER A 107 10.23 -7.47 -3.93
CA SER A 107 9.15 -6.52 -3.63
C SER A 107 7.84 -7.19 -3.94
N TYR A 108 6.81 -6.89 -3.16
CA TYR A 108 5.45 -7.34 -3.38
C TYR A 108 4.76 -6.48 -4.43
N ARG A 109 4.03 -7.10 -5.35
CA ARG A 109 2.99 -6.44 -6.12
C ARG A 109 1.68 -6.61 -5.38
N ILE A 110 0.91 -5.53 -5.31
CA ILE A 110 -0.35 -5.49 -4.59
C ILE A 110 -1.45 -5.06 -5.56
N GLU A 111 -2.56 -5.77 -5.56
CA GLU A 111 -3.80 -5.35 -6.24
C GLU A 111 -4.90 -5.18 -5.21
N LEU A 112 -5.44 -3.97 -5.10
CA LEU A 112 -6.64 -3.69 -4.33
C LEU A 112 -7.85 -3.90 -5.24
N ILE A 113 -8.89 -4.56 -4.75
CA ILE A 113 -10.14 -4.83 -5.48
C ILE A 113 -11.31 -4.46 -4.58
N ILE A 114 -12.00 -3.36 -4.91
CA ILE A 114 -13.08 -2.78 -4.11
C ILE A 114 -14.36 -2.69 -4.96
N PRO A 115 -15.37 -3.55 -4.73
CA PRO A 115 -16.64 -3.44 -5.45
C PRO A 115 -17.37 -2.15 -5.08
N ARG A 116 -17.98 -1.47 -6.07
CA ARG A 116 -18.90 -0.37 -5.81
C ARG A 116 -20.27 -0.95 -5.44
N THR A 117 -20.94 -0.36 -4.45
CA THR A 117 -22.28 -0.81 -4.04
C THR A 117 -23.42 -0.05 -4.75
N SER A 118 -23.09 0.90 -5.64
CA SER A 118 -24.07 1.66 -6.44
C SER A 118 -24.90 0.77 -7.39
N GLU A 119 -26.21 0.98 -7.44
CA GLU A 119 -27.14 0.24 -8.32
C GLU A 119 -27.01 0.61 -9.80
N HIS A 120 -26.50 1.81 -10.12
CA HIS A 120 -26.52 2.33 -11.49
C HIS A 120 -25.33 1.91 -12.34
N TYR A 121 -24.22 1.50 -11.72
CA TYR A 121 -23.00 1.09 -12.41
C TYR A 121 -22.36 -0.08 -11.65
N PRO A 122 -22.71 -1.33 -12.00
CA PRO A 122 -22.14 -2.51 -11.36
C PRO A 122 -20.69 -2.68 -11.80
N GLU A 123 -19.80 -2.02 -11.06
CA GLU A 123 -18.37 -2.02 -11.32
C GLU A 123 -17.55 -2.27 -10.06
N TYR A 124 -16.30 -2.67 -10.24
CA TYR A 124 -15.31 -2.65 -9.18
C TYR A 124 -14.16 -1.70 -9.52
N HIS A 125 -13.63 -1.10 -8.48
CA HIS A 125 -12.38 -0.37 -8.53
C HIS A 125 -11.21 -1.29 -8.26
N HIS A 126 -10.12 -1.02 -8.96
CA HIS A 126 -8.87 -1.70 -8.72
C HIS A 126 -7.69 -0.75 -8.79
N PHE A 127 -6.68 -1.03 -7.98
CA PHE A 127 -5.47 -0.22 -7.89
C PHE A 127 -4.27 -1.11 -7.62
N THR A 128 -3.27 -1.02 -8.50
CA THR A 128 -2.04 -1.80 -8.42
C THR A 128 -0.89 -0.93 -7.91
N PHE A 129 -0.04 -1.46 -7.03
CA PHE A 129 1.20 -0.81 -6.63
C PHE A 129 2.28 -1.83 -6.22
N ILE A 130 3.52 -1.35 -6.06
CA ILE A 130 4.65 -2.14 -5.57
C ILE A 130 4.97 -1.73 -4.13
N SER A 131 5.26 -2.70 -3.28
CA SER A 131 5.64 -2.49 -1.89
C SER A 131 6.80 -3.37 -1.46
N LYS A 132 7.65 -2.88 -0.55
CA LYS A 132 8.76 -3.64 0.04
C LYS A 132 8.37 -4.57 1.16
N VAL A 133 7.17 -4.39 1.69
CA VAL A 133 6.55 -5.22 2.72
C VAL A 133 5.13 -5.57 2.29
N ILE A 134 4.54 -6.60 2.88
CA ILE A 134 3.09 -6.79 2.71
C ILE A 134 2.41 -5.60 3.39
N PRO A 135 1.58 -4.81 2.71
CA PRO A 135 0.94 -3.64 3.31
C PRO A 135 0.10 -4.02 4.50
N ASN A 136 0.08 -3.14 5.49
CA ASN A 136 -0.85 -3.26 6.59
C ASN A 136 -2.15 -2.52 6.30
N LEU A 137 -3.24 -3.12 6.76
CA LEU A 137 -4.59 -2.64 6.58
C LEU A 137 -5.11 -2.17 7.94
N ILE A 138 -5.45 -0.89 8.03
CA ILE A 138 -6.01 -0.27 9.22
C ILE A 138 -7.47 0.06 8.92
N PRO A 139 -8.44 -0.68 9.49
CA PRO A 139 -9.85 -0.35 9.32
C PRO A 139 -10.18 1.05 9.82
N THR A 140 -11.16 1.69 9.19
CA THR A 140 -11.74 2.97 9.61
C THR A 140 -13.26 2.89 9.46
N GLU A 141 -14.00 3.82 10.07
CA GLU A 141 -15.44 3.95 9.89
C GLU A 141 -15.86 4.05 8.40
N LYS A 142 -15.09 4.78 7.58
CA LYS A 142 -15.43 5.06 6.17
C LYS A 142 -14.87 4.07 5.16
N GLY A 143 -14.00 3.16 5.60
CA GLY A 143 -13.25 2.28 4.71
C GLY A 143 -11.96 1.79 5.37
N ALA A 144 -10.81 1.95 4.72
CA ALA A 144 -9.53 1.48 5.27
C ALA A 144 -8.36 2.39 4.90
N LYS A 145 -7.35 2.44 5.78
CA LYS A 145 -6.03 3.02 5.49
C LYS A 145 -5.06 1.88 5.18
N ILE A 146 -4.21 2.08 4.17
CA ILE A 146 -3.19 1.10 3.76
C ILE A 146 -1.83 1.76 3.92
N CYS A 147 -0.99 1.18 4.77
CA CYS A 147 0.35 1.69 5.03
C CYS A 147 1.39 0.73 4.45
N PHE A 148 2.36 1.24 3.70
CA PHE A 148 3.37 0.44 3.03
C PHE A 148 4.64 1.23 2.73
N PHE A 149 5.65 0.55 2.18
CA PHE A 149 6.92 1.17 1.77
C PHE A 149 7.17 0.98 0.29
N GLU A 150 7.48 2.06 -0.40
CA GLU A 150 8.00 2.01 -1.76
C GLU A 150 9.53 2.13 -1.73
N GLN A 151 10.22 1.49 -2.65
CA GLN A 151 11.66 1.64 -2.79
C GLN A 151 11.97 2.74 -3.78
N ASN A 152 12.63 3.79 -3.30
CA ASN A 152 13.20 4.83 -4.15
C ASN A 152 14.64 4.45 -4.50
N TRP A 153 14.94 4.40 -5.80
CA TRP A 153 16.27 4.01 -6.32
C TRP A 153 17.26 5.17 -6.34
N GLY A 154 16.75 6.41 -6.24
CA GLY A 154 17.58 7.59 -6.07
C GLY A 154 18.52 7.89 -7.23
N GLY A 155 18.16 7.49 -8.46
CA GLY A 155 19.00 7.62 -9.65
C GLY A 155 20.16 6.62 -9.74
N GLY A 156 20.33 5.75 -8.74
CA GLY A 156 21.34 4.70 -8.71
C GLY A 156 20.75 3.29 -8.76
N GLY A 157 21.41 2.35 -8.11
CA GLY A 157 20.97 0.94 -8.00
C GLY A 157 20.59 0.56 -6.57
N THR A 158 20.56 -0.75 -6.29
CA THR A 158 20.24 -1.29 -4.96
C THR A 158 21.06 -0.68 -3.83
N ALA A 159 22.33 -0.34 -4.10
CA ALA A 159 23.25 0.18 -3.09
C ALA A 159 22.90 1.58 -2.58
N THR A 160 22.15 2.36 -3.35
CA THR A 160 21.75 3.73 -2.99
C THR A 160 20.26 3.85 -2.73
N SER A 161 19.52 2.73 -2.77
CA SER A 161 18.08 2.78 -2.60
C SER A 161 17.68 2.93 -1.13
N PHE A 162 16.57 3.60 -0.89
CA PHE A 162 15.96 3.75 0.42
C PHE A 162 14.45 3.52 0.34
N TYR A 163 13.80 3.43 1.49
CA TYR A 163 12.38 3.14 1.58
C TYR A 163 11.59 4.38 1.97
N VAL A 164 10.58 4.70 1.16
CA VAL A 164 9.69 5.84 1.36
C VAL A 164 8.37 5.33 1.92
N PRO A 165 7.93 5.76 3.12
CA PRO A 165 6.62 5.41 3.64
C PRO A 165 5.53 6.01 2.75
N LYS A 166 4.51 5.20 2.44
CA LYS A 166 3.36 5.58 1.64
C LYS A 166 2.08 5.18 2.36
N LYS A 167 1.04 5.97 2.15
CA LYS A 167 -0.31 5.69 2.66
C LYS A 167 -1.33 5.84 1.54
N LEU A 168 -2.26 4.89 1.47
CA LEU A 168 -3.49 5.01 0.68
C LEU A 168 -4.69 5.02 1.61
N GLU A 169 -5.76 5.68 1.18
CA GLU A 169 -7.05 5.66 1.84
C GLU A 169 -8.09 5.12 0.88
N ILE A 170 -8.85 4.15 1.37
CA ILE A 170 -10.03 3.62 0.72
C ILE A 170 -11.23 4.25 1.42
N ASP A 171 -12.04 4.98 0.67
CA ASP A 171 -13.35 5.50 1.10
C ASP A 171 -14.44 4.73 0.36
N VAL A 172 -15.40 4.15 1.10
CA VAL A 172 -16.56 3.42 0.56
C VAL A 172 -17.90 4.08 0.88
N THR A 173 -17.90 5.35 1.24
CA THR A 173 -19.11 6.10 1.60
C THR A 173 -19.99 6.41 0.39
N GLY A 174 -21.30 6.52 0.63
CA GLY A 174 -22.28 6.85 -0.42
C GLY A 174 -22.37 5.84 -1.56
N GLY A 175 -21.89 4.61 -1.33
CA GLY A 175 -21.84 3.53 -2.33
C GLY A 175 -20.86 3.74 -3.49
N ARG A 176 -20.02 4.76 -3.39
CA ARG A 176 -18.82 4.91 -4.21
C ARG A 176 -17.70 4.12 -3.55
N ALA A 177 -16.71 3.74 -4.34
CA ALA A 177 -15.41 3.40 -3.78
C ALA A 177 -14.40 4.39 -4.36
N GLU A 178 -13.46 4.85 -3.56
CA GLU A 178 -12.37 5.72 -4.00
C GLU A 178 -11.10 5.27 -3.31
N ILE A 179 -10.00 5.23 -4.08
CA ILE A 179 -8.66 4.96 -3.56
C ILE A 179 -7.83 6.19 -3.86
N ARG A 180 -7.35 6.83 -2.80
CA ARG A 180 -6.58 8.09 -2.89
C ARG A 180 -5.31 8.00 -2.05
N LYS A 181 -4.34 8.87 -2.33
CA LYS A 181 -3.17 9.04 -1.46
C LYS A 181 -3.63 9.57 -0.10
N GLY A 182 -3.12 8.97 0.97
CA GLY A 182 -3.38 9.39 2.36
C GLY A 182 -2.23 10.20 2.92
N ASP A 183 -2.50 10.93 4.01
CA ASP A 183 -1.46 11.66 4.73
C ASP A 183 -0.64 10.71 5.61
N VAL A 184 0.64 10.54 5.25
CA VAL A 184 1.60 9.70 5.96
C VAL A 184 1.82 10.19 7.40
N PHE A 185 1.63 11.49 7.67
CA PHE A 185 1.89 12.11 8.96
C PHE A 185 0.97 11.60 10.08
N GLU A 186 -0.29 11.31 9.78
CA GLU A 186 -1.30 10.92 10.78
C GLU A 186 -0.97 9.62 11.53
N ASN A 187 -0.08 8.78 11.01
CA ASN A 187 0.25 7.46 11.55
C ASN A 187 1.77 7.20 11.56
N LEU A 188 2.60 8.21 11.84
CA LEU A 188 4.06 8.05 11.84
C LEU A 188 4.52 6.89 12.74
N ASP A 189 4.02 6.81 13.97
CA ASP A 189 4.32 5.74 14.94
C ASP A 189 4.09 4.31 14.40
N TYR A 190 3.13 4.15 13.49
CA TYR A 190 2.85 2.86 12.88
C TYR A 190 3.99 2.42 11.93
N PHE A 191 4.51 3.36 11.14
CA PHE A 191 5.68 3.12 10.29
C PHE A 191 6.94 2.85 11.12
N GLU A 192 6.95 3.16 12.41
CA GLU A 192 8.05 2.87 13.33
C GLU A 192 8.10 1.41 13.81
N CYS A 193 6.96 0.71 13.85
CA CYS A 193 6.85 -0.62 14.49
C CYS A 193 7.06 -1.82 13.55
N GLU A 194 6.72 -1.71 12.26
CA GLU A 194 6.80 -2.84 11.33
C GLU A 194 8.15 -3.02 10.62
N SER A 195 9.09 -2.09 10.77
CA SER A 195 10.43 -2.17 10.17
C SER A 195 11.39 -3.14 10.90
N GLY A 196 10.89 -4.26 11.43
CA GLY A 196 11.66 -5.26 12.19
C GLY A 196 12.82 -5.95 11.44
N LYS A 197 13.27 -5.40 10.30
CA LYS A 197 14.51 -5.80 9.60
C LYS A 197 15.63 -4.79 9.89
N PRO A 198 16.85 -5.25 10.24
CA PRO A 198 18.01 -4.38 10.35
C PRO A 198 18.22 -3.63 9.03
N GLY A 199 18.28 -2.29 9.08
CA GLY A 199 18.44 -1.42 7.90
C GLY A 199 17.13 -0.93 7.25
N SER A 200 15.95 -1.29 7.77
CA SER A 200 14.64 -0.80 7.28
C SER A 200 14.04 0.35 8.11
N GLY A 201 14.84 0.96 8.99
CA GLY A 201 14.40 1.98 9.95
C GLY A 201 13.79 3.20 9.28
N THR A 202 12.53 3.46 9.60
CA THR A 202 11.76 4.66 9.21
C THR A 202 12.19 5.93 9.93
N LYS A 203 13.04 5.83 10.95
CA LYS A 203 13.81 6.95 11.51
C LYS A 203 15.12 7.18 10.77
N THR A 204 15.10 7.02 9.46
CA THR A 204 16.16 7.52 8.58
C THR A 204 15.66 8.82 7.96
N PHE A 205 16.52 9.82 7.87
CA PHE A 205 16.16 11.13 7.32
C PHE A 205 15.43 11.03 5.96
N LEU A 206 15.98 10.26 5.00
CA LEU A 206 15.51 10.26 3.62
C LEU A 206 14.07 9.81 3.41
N GLY A 207 13.63 8.75 4.09
CA GLY A 207 12.31 8.16 3.85
C GLY A 207 11.16 9.16 4.12
N PRO A 208 10.99 9.62 5.38
CA PRO A 208 10.01 10.63 5.74
C PRO A 208 10.22 11.97 5.03
N PHE A 209 11.47 12.40 4.79
CA PHE A 209 11.74 13.64 4.09
C PHE A 209 11.24 13.61 2.64
N VAL A 210 11.49 12.51 1.92
CA VAL A 210 10.98 12.32 0.55
C VAL A 210 9.47 12.11 0.54
N ALA A 211 8.91 11.39 1.51
CA ALA A 211 7.46 11.28 1.65
C ALA A 211 6.80 12.66 1.85
N GLY A 212 7.42 13.54 2.66
CA GLY A 212 6.99 14.92 2.83
C GLY A 212 7.12 15.74 1.54
N LEU A 213 8.19 15.56 0.78
CA LEU A 213 8.38 16.22 -0.51
C LEU A 213 7.31 15.82 -1.53
N GLU A 214 7.04 14.52 -1.68
CA GLU A 214 6.02 14.00 -2.61
C GLU A 214 4.59 14.39 -2.23
N ALA A 215 4.32 14.60 -0.93
CA ALA A 215 3.04 15.03 -0.41
C ALA A 215 2.90 16.55 -0.31
N VAL A 216 3.94 17.32 -0.68
CA VAL A 216 4.01 18.78 -0.47
C VAL A 216 3.71 19.15 0.99
N ASN A 217 4.26 18.35 1.92
CA ASN A 217 4.04 18.46 3.36
C ASN A 217 5.33 18.93 4.06
N PRO A 218 5.51 20.25 4.28
CA PRO A 218 6.71 20.79 4.92
C PRO A 218 6.83 20.42 6.40
N ASP A 219 5.73 20.12 7.09
CA ASP A 219 5.77 19.71 8.50
C ASP A 219 6.44 18.34 8.63
N LEU A 220 6.04 17.36 7.79
CA LEU A 220 6.69 16.06 7.72
C LEU A 220 8.18 16.16 7.34
N MET A 221 8.53 17.07 6.42
CA MET A 221 9.93 17.31 6.09
C MET A 221 10.71 17.91 7.26
N ARG A 222 10.12 18.84 8.03
CA ARG A 222 10.75 19.41 9.23
C ARG A 222 10.97 18.35 10.30
N ASP A 223 9.97 17.51 10.53
CA ASP A 223 10.09 16.41 11.48
C ASP A 223 11.16 15.40 11.04
N ALA A 224 11.32 15.15 9.73
CA ALA A 224 12.38 14.29 9.23
C ALA A 224 13.79 14.85 9.50
N LEU A 225 13.98 16.18 9.50
CA LEU A 225 15.28 16.81 9.75
C LEU A 225 15.86 16.48 11.12
N GLN A 226 15.05 16.07 12.11
CA GLN A 226 15.56 15.63 13.41
C GLN A 226 16.43 14.37 13.32
N TYR A 227 16.29 13.61 12.23
CA TYR A 227 17.04 12.39 11.94
C TYR A 227 18.17 12.60 10.92
N TYR A 228 18.41 13.85 10.49
CA TYR A 228 19.51 14.17 9.58
C TYR A 228 20.86 13.90 10.25
N ASN A 229 21.76 13.26 9.53
CA ASN A 229 23.12 12.96 9.97
C ASN A 229 24.14 13.52 8.96
N GLU A 230 25.01 14.43 9.42
CA GLU A 230 26.03 15.04 8.53
C GLU A 230 27.03 14.00 7.99
N ASP A 231 27.28 12.91 8.73
CA ASP A 231 28.17 11.83 8.27
C ASP A 231 27.61 11.09 7.05
N ASP A 232 26.30 11.16 6.82
CA ASP A 232 25.61 10.55 5.69
C ASP A 232 25.42 11.53 4.52
N ARG A 233 26.04 12.72 4.56
CA ARG A 233 25.87 13.76 3.53
C ARG A 233 26.17 13.27 2.12
N ASP A 234 27.25 12.52 1.93
CA ASP A 234 27.61 11.97 0.62
C ASP A 234 26.49 11.07 0.06
N TRP A 235 25.74 10.40 0.94
CA TRP A 235 24.59 9.60 0.55
C TRP A 235 23.39 10.49 0.17
N TYR A 236 23.17 11.59 0.90
CA TYR A 236 22.12 12.56 0.55
C TYR A 236 22.39 13.30 -0.76
N ASP A 237 23.67 13.59 -1.07
CA ASP A 237 24.10 14.23 -2.31
C ASP A 237 23.85 13.34 -3.56
N VAL A 238 23.63 12.03 -3.39
CA VAL A 238 23.16 11.14 -4.48
C VAL A 238 21.72 11.47 -4.88
N HIS A 239 20.91 11.92 -3.93
CA HIS A 239 19.46 12.11 -4.10
C HIS A 239 19.07 13.57 -4.29
N PHE A 240 19.87 14.49 -3.75
CA PHE A 240 19.61 15.92 -3.80
C PHE A 240 20.81 16.67 -4.33
N LYS A 241 20.54 17.77 -5.05
CA LYS A 241 21.60 18.64 -5.57
C LYS A 241 22.48 19.26 -4.48
N ASP A 242 21.90 19.49 -3.31
CA ASP A 242 22.59 20.00 -2.13
C ASP A 242 22.06 19.24 -0.91
N GLY A 243 22.71 18.13 -0.60
CA GLY A 243 22.45 17.21 0.50
C GLY A 243 22.82 17.74 1.88
N SER A 244 23.35 18.96 1.98
CA SER A 244 23.69 19.57 3.27
C SER A 244 22.44 19.91 4.09
N LEU A 245 22.59 20.02 5.42
CA LEU A 245 21.48 20.41 6.30
C LEU A 245 20.82 21.73 5.88
N GLU A 246 21.61 22.71 5.46
CA GLU A 246 21.09 24.00 4.97
C GLU A 246 20.39 23.85 3.61
N GLY A 247 20.89 22.99 2.73
CA GLY A 247 20.21 22.59 1.50
C GLY A 247 18.84 21.95 1.78
N MET A 248 18.78 21.04 2.75
CA MET A 248 17.53 20.38 3.15
C MET A 248 16.53 21.36 3.77
N LYS A 249 16.96 22.26 4.66
CA LYS A 249 16.10 23.34 5.21
C LYS A 249 15.61 24.30 4.11
N SER A 250 16.45 24.60 3.12
CA SER A 250 16.07 25.39 1.95
C SER A 250 14.96 24.70 1.15
N LEU A 251 15.03 23.38 0.97
CA LEU A 251 13.96 22.60 0.32
C LEU A 251 12.66 22.66 1.12
N VAL A 252 12.69 22.51 2.44
CA VAL A 252 11.50 22.67 3.30
C VAL A 252 10.84 24.03 3.05
N THR A 253 11.62 25.10 3.07
CA THR A 253 11.12 26.47 2.88
C THR A 253 10.47 26.65 1.50
N LYS A 254 11.04 26.03 0.45
CA LYS A 254 10.47 26.06 -0.90
C LYS A 254 9.15 25.29 -0.98
N VAL A 255 9.06 24.14 -0.32
CA VAL A 255 7.83 23.34 -0.27
C VAL A 255 6.74 24.07 0.53
N GLU A 256 7.10 24.77 1.60
CA GLU A 256 6.18 25.61 2.37
C GLU A 256 5.63 26.78 1.53
N ALA A 257 6.49 27.45 0.76
CA ALA A 257 6.06 28.49 -0.17
C ALA A 257 5.15 27.93 -1.27
N LEU A 258 5.48 26.74 -1.81
CA LEU A 258 4.67 26.05 -2.82
C LEU A 258 3.28 25.70 -2.27
N ARG A 259 3.21 25.11 -1.07
CA ARG A 259 1.96 24.77 -0.40
C ARG A 259 1.11 26.02 -0.15
N SER A 260 1.72 27.10 0.33
CA SER A 260 1.02 28.36 0.58
C SER A 260 0.43 28.94 -0.71
N LEU A 261 1.20 28.94 -1.80
CA LEU A 261 0.73 29.39 -3.11
C LEU A 261 -0.40 28.51 -3.65
N HIS A 262 -0.27 27.18 -3.56
CA HIS A 262 -1.33 26.26 -3.95
C HIS A 262 -2.64 26.57 -3.22
N GLU A 263 -2.60 26.75 -1.91
CA GLU A 263 -3.80 27.09 -1.12
C GLU A 263 -4.43 28.42 -1.51
N GLU A 264 -3.64 29.42 -1.88
CA GLU A 264 -4.12 30.73 -2.33
C GLU A 264 -4.86 30.65 -3.67
N VAL A 265 -4.37 29.82 -4.61
CA VAL A 265 -4.86 29.81 -6.00
C VAL A 265 -5.61 28.55 -6.43
N LYS A 266 -5.81 27.55 -5.56
CA LYS A 266 -6.48 26.27 -5.88
C LYS A 266 -7.90 26.39 -6.44
N ASN A 267 -8.56 27.53 -6.26
CA ASN A 267 -9.90 27.80 -6.80
C ASN A 267 -9.89 28.56 -8.14
N VAL A 268 -8.71 29.00 -8.58
CA VAL A 268 -8.50 29.84 -9.77
C VAL A 268 -7.71 29.09 -10.84
N VAL A 269 -6.79 28.23 -10.41
CA VAL A 269 -5.91 27.45 -11.26
C VAL A 269 -6.13 25.98 -10.93
N ASP A 270 -6.29 25.15 -11.96
CA ASP A 270 -6.21 23.71 -11.80
C ASP A 270 -4.74 23.32 -11.71
N TRP A 271 -4.31 22.89 -10.53
CA TRP A 271 -2.94 22.49 -10.27
C TRP A 271 -2.78 21.02 -10.58
N ASP A 272 -2.29 20.70 -11.78
CA ASP A 272 -1.77 19.37 -12.05
C ASP A 272 -0.35 19.25 -11.47
N LEU A 273 -0.27 19.14 -10.14
CA LEU A 273 0.94 18.64 -9.44
C LEU A 273 1.04 17.11 -9.58
N GLY A 274 0.51 16.55 -10.67
CA GLY A 274 0.22 15.14 -10.84
C GLY A 274 1.41 14.23 -10.57
N PRO A 275 1.17 12.94 -10.34
CA PRO A 275 2.23 11.95 -10.34
C PRO A 275 2.73 11.73 -11.79
N GLN A 276 3.99 12.03 -12.09
CA GLN A 276 4.68 11.58 -13.31
C GLN A 276 6.21 11.43 -13.06
N PRO A 277 6.92 10.43 -13.61
CA PRO A 277 6.51 9.46 -14.63
C PRO A 277 6.59 7.98 -14.19
N GLU A 278 6.12 7.14 -15.12
CA GLU A 278 6.24 5.67 -15.23
C GLU A 278 7.69 5.14 -15.13
#